data_AF-A0A7K3HGU6-F1
#
_entry.id   AF-A0A7K3HGU6-F1
#
_cell.length_a   1.000
_cell.length_b   1.000
_cell.length_c   1.000
_cell.angle_alpha   90.00
_cell.angle_beta   90.00
_cell.angle_gamma   90.00
#
_symmetry.space_group_name_H-M   'P 1'
#
loop_
_entity.id
_entity.type
_entity.pdbx_description
1 polymer ?
#
loop_
_entity_poly.entity_id
_entity_poly.type
_entity_poly.pdbx_seq_one_letter_code
_entity_poly.pdbx_strand_id
1 'polypeptide(L)'
;MWPAVSTLIWTAVALALIGVYLSWTAGRLDRLHARIDAARAALDAQLLRRASVAQELATAGVLDPAASMVLYQAAHAARQAEEEHREVAESELTQALRAVFAEPGQVV
;
A
#
# COMPACT_ATOMS: atom_id res chain seq x y z
N MET A 1 -49.63 -5.90 34.69
CA MET A 1 -48.29 -6.51 34.93
C MET A 1 -47.77 -7.35 33.77
N TRP A 2 -48.59 -8.17 33.09
CA TRP A 2 -48.20 -8.94 31.91
C TRP A 2 -47.63 -8.14 30.70
N PRO A 3 -48.10 -6.92 30.35
CA PRO A 3 -47.57 -6.21 29.19
C PRO A 3 -46.12 -5.75 29.37
N ALA A 4 -45.70 -5.40 30.59
CA ALA A 4 -44.32 -4.97 30.88
C ALA A 4 -43.30 -6.11 30.72
N VAL A 5 -43.71 -7.36 31.01
CA VAL A 5 -42.86 -8.54 30.79
C VAL A 5 -42.72 -8.82 29.30
N SER A 6 -43.83 -8.72 28.54
CA SER A 6 -43.81 -8.90 27.09
C SER A 6 -42.93 -7.86 26.39
N THR A 7 -43.00 -6.58 26.78
CA THR A 7 -42.15 -5.53 26.19
C THR A 7 -40.67 -5.76 26.48
N LEU A 8 -40.32 -6.21 27.69
CA LEU A 8 -38.93 -6.52 28.05
C LEU A 8 -38.39 -7.68 27.19
N ILE A 9 -39.20 -8.73 27.01
CA ILE A 9 -38.81 -9.88 26.16
C ILE A 9 -38.57 -9.42 24.73
N TRP A 10 -39.49 -8.67 24.12
CA TRP A 10 -39.32 -8.17 22.75
C TRP A 10 -38.11 -7.25 22.61
N THR A 11 -37.85 -6.40 23.60
CA THR A 11 -36.65 -5.55 23.63
C THR A 11 -35.38 -6.37 23.68
N ALA A 12 -35.32 -7.39 24.53
CA ALA A 12 -34.18 -8.30 24.64
C ALA A 12 -33.95 -9.09 23.35
N VAL A 13 -35.02 -9.58 22.71
CA VAL A 13 -34.96 -10.27 21.42
C VAL A 13 -34.45 -9.33 20.33
N ALA A 14 -34.97 -8.10 20.25
CA ALA A 14 -34.51 -7.11 19.29
C ALA A 14 -33.01 -6.81 19.46
N LEU A 15 -32.55 -6.60 20.70
CA LEU A 15 -31.13 -6.41 21.01
C LEU A 15 -30.28 -7.62 20.61
N ALA A 16 -30.74 -8.84 20.90
CA ALA A 16 -30.04 -10.06 20.52
C ALA A 16 -29.92 -10.18 18.99
N LEU A 17 -30.99 -9.89 18.25
CA LEU A 17 -30.97 -9.90 16.78
C LEU A 17 -30.01 -8.86 16.20
N ILE A 18 -30.00 -7.64 16.75
CA ILE A 18 -29.06 -6.58 16.36
C ILE A 18 -27.62 -7.04 16.64
N GLY A 19 -27.37 -7.62 17.82
CA GLY A 19 -26.05 -8.16 18.19
C GLY A 19 -25.56 -9.21 17.19
N VAL A 20 -26.40 -10.21 16.88
CA VAL A 20 -26.08 -11.24 15.89
C VAL A 20 -25.84 -10.65 14.51
N TYR A 21 -26.67 -9.71 14.07
CA TYR A 21 -26.53 -9.03 12.78
C TYR A 21 -25.20 -8.26 12.68
N LEU A 22 -24.82 -7.53 13.73
CA LEU A 22 -23.55 -6.82 13.78
C LEU A 22 -22.37 -7.78 13.83
N SER A 23 -22.44 -8.88 14.61
CA SER A 23 -21.41 -9.91 14.62
C SER A 23 -21.20 -10.54 13.24
N TRP A 24 -22.28 -10.83 12.51
CA TRP A 24 -22.19 -11.35 11.14
C TRP A 24 -21.60 -10.31 10.17
N THR A 25 -22.03 -9.06 10.29
CA THR A 25 -21.53 -7.95 9.46
C THR A 25 -20.04 -7.70 9.72
N ALA A 26 -19.61 -7.70 10.98
CA ALA A 26 -18.22 -7.57 11.40
C ALA A 26 -17.37 -8.71 10.82
N GLY A 27 -17.81 -9.96 10.96
CA GLY A 27 -17.08 -11.10 10.39
C GLY A 27 -16.94 -11.06 8.86
N ARG A 28 -17.91 -10.46 8.16
CA ARG A 28 -17.79 -10.22 6.70
C ARG A 28 -16.80 -9.10 6.39
N LEU A 29 -16.84 -8.02 7.17
CA LEU A 29 -15.96 -6.87 7.01
C LEU A 29 -14.50 -7.23 7.31
N ASP A 30 -14.24 -8.05 8.33
CA ASP A 30 -12.91 -8.54 8.70
C ASP A 30 -12.25 -9.32 7.56
N ARG A 31 -13.02 -10.14 6.83
CA ARG A 31 -12.49 -10.87 5.66
C ARG A 31 -12.10 -9.93 4.53
N LEU A 32 -12.82 -8.82 4.35
CA LEU A 32 -12.48 -7.82 3.34
C LEU A 32 -11.24 -7.03 3.76
N HIS A 33 -11.15 -6.60 5.02
CA HIS A 33 -9.96 -5.95 5.56
C HIS A 33 -8.73 -6.83 5.42
N ALA A 34 -8.80 -8.10 5.83
CA ALA A 34 -7.68 -9.03 5.71
C ALA A 34 -7.18 -9.18 4.26
N ARG A 35 -8.08 -9.14 3.27
CA ARG A 35 -7.71 -9.18 1.85
C ARG A 35 -7.05 -7.88 1.40
N ILE A 36 -7.56 -6.74 1.85
CA ILE A 36 -6.97 -5.42 1.54
C ILE A 36 -5.57 -5.32 2.13
N ASP A 37 -5.40 -5.73 3.38
CA ASP A 37 -4.10 -5.67 4.07
C ASP A 37 -3.09 -6.60 3.40
N ALA A 38 -3.51 -7.81 3.00
CA ALA A 38 -2.67 -8.72 2.21
C ALA A 38 -2.29 -8.14 0.84
N ALA A 39 -3.23 -7.49 0.14
CA ALA A 39 -2.97 -6.87 -1.15
C ALA A 39 -2.01 -5.67 -1.02
N ARG A 40 -2.16 -4.85 0.01
CA ARG A 40 -1.24 -3.74 0.34
C ARG A 40 0.15 -4.26 0.64
N ALA A 41 0.29 -5.25 1.52
CA ALA A 41 1.59 -5.85 1.84
C ALA A 41 2.29 -6.45 0.59
N ALA A 42 1.52 -7.07 -0.30
CA ALA A 42 2.06 -7.60 -1.56
C ALA A 42 2.52 -6.50 -2.51
N LEU A 43 1.75 -5.40 -2.62
CA LEU A 43 2.14 -4.23 -3.41
C LEU A 43 3.43 -3.61 -2.87
N ASP A 44 3.51 -3.40 -1.56
CA ASP A 44 4.66 -2.77 -0.90
C ASP A 44 5.93 -3.58 -1.11
N ALA A 45 5.83 -4.92 -1.03
CA ALA A 45 6.94 -5.81 -1.32
C ALA A 45 7.45 -5.69 -2.78
N GLN A 46 6.56 -5.45 -3.75
CA GLN A 46 6.95 -5.23 -5.14
C GLN A 46 7.59 -3.86 -5.36
N LEU A 47 7.07 -2.81 -4.72
CA LEU A 47 7.64 -1.45 -4.79
C LEU A 47 9.05 -1.42 -4.19
N LEU A 48 9.25 -2.03 -3.01
CA LEU A 48 10.57 -2.15 -2.41
C LEU A 48 11.57 -2.92 -3.30
N ARG A 49 11.13 -4.01 -3.93
CA ARG A 49 11.95 -4.77 -4.88
C ARG A 49 12.29 -3.95 -6.12
N ARG A 50 11.35 -3.16 -6.64
CA ARG A 50 11.59 -2.27 -7.78
C ARG A 50 12.62 -1.19 -7.43
N ALA A 51 12.47 -0.54 -6.28
CA ALA A 51 13.40 0.48 -5.82
C ALA A 51 14.80 -0.10 -5.58
N SER A 52 14.91 -1.32 -5.05
CA SER A 52 16.22 -1.98 -4.86
C SER A 52 16.92 -2.25 -6.19
N VAL A 53 16.19 -2.79 -7.18
CA VAL A 53 16.75 -3.05 -8.52
C VAL A 53 17.16 -1.74 -9.21
N ALA A 54 16.39 -0.66 -9.07
CA ALA A 54 16.77 0.65 -9.59
C ALA A 54 18.03 1.22 -8.91
N GLN A 55 18.19 0.98 -7.61
CA GLN A 55 19.39 1.38 -6.87
C GLN A 55 20.62 0.57 -7.33
N GLU A 56 20.47 -0.74 -7.54
CA GLU A 56 21.52 -1.60 -8.10
C GLU A 56 21.93 -1.13 -9.50
N LEU A 57 20.95 -0.83 -10.36
CA LEU A 57 21.16 -0.28 -11.69
C LEU A 57 21.96 1.03 -11.65
N ALA A 58 21.63 1.94 -10.74
CA ALA A 58 22.37 3.20 -10.56
C ALA A 58 23.84 2.98 -10.16
N THR A 59 24.14 1.88 -9.47
CA THR A 59 25.51 1.52 -9.05
C THR A 59 26.24 0.60 -10.04
N ALA A 60 25.57 0.14 -11.11
CA ALA A 60 26.14 -0.83 -12.06
C ALA A 60 27.22 -0.24 -12.98
N GLY A 61 27.41 1.08 -13.00
CA GLY A 61 28.42 1.75 -13.81
C GLY A 61 28.11 1.83 -15.31
N VAL A 62 26.85 1.54 -15.69
CA VAL A 62 26.37 1.56 -17.08
C VAL A 62 25.83 2.95 -17.49
N LEU A 63 25.57 3.81 -16.51
CA LEU A 63 25.02 5.15 -16.71
C LEU A 63 26.13 6.20 -16.54
N ASP A 64 25.95 7.38 -17.16
CA ASP A 64 26.81 8.51 -16.87
C ASP A 64 26.77 8.87 -15.35
N PRO A 65 27.82 9.49 -14.79
CA PRO A 65 27.89 9.74 -13.34
C PRO A 65 26.76 10.64 -12.80
N ALA A 66 26.26 11.59 -13.60
CA ALA A 66 25.17 12.47 -13.19
C ALA A 66 23.83 11.71 -13.21
N ALA A 67 23.54 10.95 -14.27
CA ALA A 67 22.36 10.09 -14.35
C ALA A 67 22.34 9.04 -13.24
N SER A 68 23.49 8.43 -12.94
CA SER A 68 23.65 7.46 -11.85
C SER A 68 23.28 8.07 -10.50
N MET A 69 23.75 9.30 -10.22
CA MET A 69 23.47 9.97 -8.95
C MET A 69 21.99 10.34 -8.80
N VAL A 70 21.37 10.85 -9.86
CA VAL A 70 19.93 11.19 -9.87
C VAL A 70 19.08 9.93 -9.68
N LEU A 71 19.38 8.85 -10.39
CA LEU A 71 18.65 7.59 -10.26
C LEU A 71 18.83 6.96 -8.88
N TYR A 72 20.04 7.01 -8.33
CA TYR A 72 20.32 6.51 -6.98
C TYR A 72 19.49 7.26 -5.92
N GLN A 73 19.44 8.59 -5.98
CA GLN A 73 18.68 9.41 -5.03
C GLN A 73 17.18 9.11 -5.12
N ALA A 74 16.63 9.05 -6.33
CA ALA A 74 15.21 8.75 -6.54
C ALA A 74 14.85 7.32 -6.07
N ALA A 75 15.71 6.34 -6.34
CA ALA A 75 15.52 4.96 -5.86
C ALA A 75 15.63 4.85 -4.34
N HIS A 76 16.57 5.59 -3.74
CA HIS A 76 16.73 5.65 -2.29
C HIS A 76 15.51 6.29 -1.62
N ALA A 77 15.01 7.40 -2.16
CA ALA A 77 13.81 8.08 -1.67
C ALA A 77 12.57 7.18 -1.76
N ALA A 78 12.34 6.51 -2.90
CA ALA A 78 11.23 5.57 -3.07
C ALA A 78 11.28 4.40 -2.07
N ARG A 79 12.49 3.91 -1.77
CA ARG A 79 12.70 2.82 -0.79
C ARG A 79 12.45 3.26 0.66
N GLN A 80 12.72 4.52 1.01
CA GLN A 80 12.56 5.04 2.37
C GLN A 80 11.21 5.75 2.59
N ALA A 81 10.42 5.95 1.54
CA ALA A 81 9.16 6.67 1.63
C ALA A 81 8.15 5.95 2.53
N GLU A 82 7.57 6.69 3.46
CA GLU A 82 6.43 6.24 4.25
C GLU A 82 5.14 6.20 3.40
N GLU A 83 4.11 5.49 3.86
CA GLU A 83 2.84 5.28 3.14
C GLU A 83 2.26 6.58 2.54
N GLU A 84 2.32 7.69 3.28
CA GLU A 84 1.81 9.01 2.87
C GLU A 84 2.58 9.61 1.68
N HIS A 85 3.89 9.37 1.60
CA HIS A 85 4.78 9.95 0.60
C HIS A 85 5.16 8.96 -0.52
N ARG A 86 4.76 7.69 -0.39
CA ARG A 86 5.14 6.61 -1.30
C ARG A 86 4.74 6.88 -2.74
N GLU A 87 3.53 7.36 -2.98
CA GLU A 87 3.03 7.63 -4.33
C GLU A 87 3.87 8.69 -5.05
N VAL A 88 4.27 9.74 -4.33
CA VAL A 88 5.12 10.81 -4.86
C VAL A 88 6.51 10.26 -5.16
N ALA A 89 7.13 9.55 -4.21
CA ALA A 89 8.48 9.01 -4.39
C ALA A 89 8.55 7.96 -5.53
N GLU A 90 7.54 7.10 -5.68
CA GLU A 90 7.45 6.15 -6.80
C GLU A 90 7.24 6.85 -8.15
N SER A 91 6.50 7.97 -8.16
CA SER A 91 6.31 8.80 -9.35
C SER A 91 7.63 9.47 -9.76
N GLU A 92 8.38 10.01 -8.80
CA GLU A 92 9.71 10.59 -9.00
C GLU A 92 10.72 9.55 -9.51
N LEU A 93 10.75 8.34 -8.92
CA LEU A 93 11.57 7.24 -9.41
C LEU A 93 11.21 6.87 -10.86
N THR A 94 9.92 6.83 -11.17
CA THR A 94 9.45 6.56 -12.53
C THR A 94 9.86 7.66 -13.52
N GLN A 95 9.82 8.92 -13.09
CA GLN A 95 10.28 10.06 -13.88
C GLN A 95 11.80 10.02 -14.10
N ALA A 96 12.58 9.70 -13.06
CA ALA A 96 14.02 9.55 -13.15
C ALA A 96 14.40 8.40 -14.11
N LEU A 97 13.77 7.23 -13.97
CA LEU A 97 13.97 6.11 -14.89
C LEU A 97 13.65 6.51 -16.34
N ARG A 98 12.54 7.20 -16.57
CA ARG A 98 12.20 7.68 -17.92
C ARG A 98 13.23 8.67 -18.46
N ALA A 99 13.68 9.62 -17.64
CA ALA A 99 14.68 10.60 -18.07
C ALA A 99 15.99 9.91 -18.46
N VAL A 100 16.50 9.02 -17.59
CA VAL A 100 17.75 8.27 -17.79
C VAL A 100 17.74 7.40 -19.04
N PHE A 101 16.59 6.82 -19.39
CA PHE A 101 16.46 5.92 -20.55
C PHE A 101 15.87 6.59 -21.81
N ALA A 102 15.43 7.85 -21.74
CA ALA A 102 14.91 8.57 -22.89
C ALA A 102 16.03 9.06 -23.82
N GLU A 103 17.22 9.36 -23.28
CA GLU A 103 18.36 9.80 -24.08
C GLU A 103 19.37 8.67 -24.31
N PRO A 104 19.61 8.23 -25.57
CA PRO A 104 20.54 7.15 -25.87
C PRO A 104 22.01 7.47 -25.55
N GLY A 105 22.34 8.70 -25.13
CA GLY A 105 23.69 9.13 -24.74
C GLY A 105 24.02 9.01 -23.25
N GLN A 106 23.07 8.60 -22.41
CA GLN A 106 23.29 8.43 -20.95
C GLN A 106 23.75 7.02 -20.58
N VAL A 107 23.63 6.07 -21.51
CA VAL A 107 24.14 4.70 -21.36
C VAL A 107 25.53 4.66 -21.97
N VAL A 108 26.54 4.32 -21.16
CA VAL A 108 27.96 4.25 -21.55
C VAL A 108 28.25 3.02 -22.40
#